data_AF-A0A661LAW9-F1
#
_entry.id   AF-A0A661LAW9-F1
#
_cell.length_a   1.000
_cell.length_b   1.000
_cell.length_c   1.000
_cell.angle_alpha   90.00
_cell.angle_beta   90.00
_cell.angle_gamma   90.00
#
_symmetry.space_group_name_H-M   'P 1'
#
loop_
_entity.id
_entity.type
_entity.pdbx_description
1 polymer ?
#
loop_
_entity_poly.entity_id
_entity_poly.type
_entity_poly.pdbx_seq_one_letter_code
_entity_poly.pdbx_strand_id
1 'polypeptide(L)'
;DIVSRVTSVFSMVGQFLLFLNLPMLLLSGYGMPWLPILILIFAPTLTVFMQLALSRTREFDADLEAASLTGDPEGLASALAKMERYQGGFLRRIFFPGHRNPHPSVLRTHPETEERVKRLLSLVDKKPTQIPIQSLFDEGVFGMPLGLMQVQRKPRWRLGGLWY
;
A
#
# COMPACT_ATOMS: atom_id res chain seq x y z
N ASP A 1 -21.00 8.00 -0.49
CA ASP A 1 -20.15 8.36 -1.63
C ASP A 1 -19.03 9.29 -1.17
N ILE A 2 -17.77 8.94 -1.44
CA ILE A 2 -16.58 9.70 -0.99
C ILE A 2 -16.44 11.00 -1.78
N VAL A 3 -16.83 10.99 -3.06
CA VAL A 3 -16.75 12.16 -3.94
C VAL A 3 -17.62 13.30 -3.40
N SER A 4 -18.85 12.98 -2.98
CA SER A 4 -19.76 13.95 -2.37
C SER A 4 -19.19 14.59 -1.09
N ARG A 5 -18.51 13.80 -0.23
CA ARG A 5 -17.90 14.29 1.01
C ARG A 5 -16.70 15.20 0.75
N VAL A 6 -15.93 14.92 -0.29
CA VAL A 6 -14.78 15.73 -0.69
C VAL A 6 -15.26 17.06 -1.27
N THR A 7 -16.26 17.04 -2.15
CA THR A 7 -16.86 18.25 -2.72
C THR A 7 -17.49 19.15 -1.65
N SER A 8 -18.17 18.57 -0.65
CA SER A 8 -18.76 19.35 0.44
C SER A 8 -17.71 20.04 1.30
N VAL A 9 -16.58 19.37 1.59
CA VAL A 9 -15.46 19.96 2.33
C VAL A 9 -14.82 21.10 1.53
N PHE A 10 -14.56 20.91 0.22
CA PHE A 10 -14.02 21.98 -0.62
C PHE A 10 -14.96 23.19 -0.72
N SER A 11 -16.27 22.95 -0.86
CA SER A 11 -17.27 24.02 -0.88
C SER A 11 -17.32 24.77 0.45
N MET A 12 -17.32 24.04 1.58
CA MET A 12 -17.32 24.64 2.92
C MET A 12 -16.08 25.49 3.17
N VAL A 13 -14.89 25.01 2.78
CA VAL A 13 -13.64 25.77 2.87
C VAL A 13 -13.69 27.00 1.96
N GLY A 14 -14.17 26.87 0.73
CA GLY A 14 -14.33 28.00 -0.19
C GLY A 14 -15.28 29.07 0.34
N GLN A 15 -16.43 28.67 0.88
CA GLN A 15 -17.40 29.57 1.52
C GLN A 15 -16.82 30.23 2.77
N PHE A 16 -16.08 29.49 3.59
CA PHE A 16 -15.42 30.03 4.78
C PHE A 16 -14.35 31.07 4.40
N LEU A 17 -13.55 30.79 3.36
CA LEU A 17 -12.57 31.74 2.83
C LEU A 17 -13.24 33.00 2.26
N LEU A 18 -14.34 32.85 1.52
CA LEU A 18 -15.13 33.98 1.03
C LEU A 18 -15.70 34.79 2.19
N PHE A 19 -16.24 34.13 3.22
CA PHE A 19 -16.81 34.79 4.39
C PHE A 19 -15.77 35.58 5.18
N LEU A 20 -14.54 35.08 5.33
CA LEU A 20 -13.45 35.83 5.98
C LEU A 20 -12.90 36.95 5.09
N ASN A 21 -12.81 36.73 3.77
CA ASN A 21 -12.20 37.66 2.84
C ASN A 21 -13.12 38.82 2.43
N LEU A 22 -14.43 38.58 2.31
CA LEU A 22 -15.38 39.57 1.81
C LEU A 22 -15.51 40.80 2.73
N PRO A 23 -15.60 40.67 4.07
CA PRO A 23 -15.55 41.82 4.98
C PRO A 23 -14.21 42.55 4.90
N MET A 24 -13.11 41.81 4.80
CA MET A 24 -11.76 42.38 4.70
C MET A 24 -11.62 43.21 3.42
N LEU A 25 -12.11 42.71 2.27
CA LEU A 25 -12.10 43.38 0.98
C LEU A 25 -12.91 44.68 1.01
N LEU A 26 -14.11 44.66 1.62
CA LEU A 26 -14.99 45.81 1.70
C LEU A 26 -14.51 46.88 2.70
N LEU A 27 -13.94 46.47 3.83
CA LEU A 27 -13.57 47.39 4.93
C LEU A 27 -12.17 47.99 4.78
N SER A 28 -11.24 47.29 4.15
CA SER A 28 -9.82 47.64 4.24
C SER A 28 -9.17 47.96 2.88
N GLY A 29 -9.84 47.69 1.75
CA GLY A 29 -9.25 47.84 0.42
C GLY A 29 -7.99 46.99 0.20
N TYR A 30 -7.71 46.03 1.10
CA TYR A 30 -6.54 45.16 1.00
C TYR A 30 -6.63 44.29 -0.26
N GLY A 31 -5.50 44.20 -0.96
CA GLY A 31 -5.36 43.34 -2.13
C GLY A 31 -5.67 41.88 -1.80
N MET A 32 -6.12 41.16 -2.83
CA MET A 32 -6.52 39.75 -2.76
C MET A 32 -5.57 38.94 -1.88
N PRO A 33 -6.04 38.19 -0.86
CA PRO A 33 -5.18 37.35 -0.05
C PRO A 33 -4.74 36.14 -0.88
N TRP A 34 -3.57 36.27 -1.50
CA TRP A 34 -2.99 35.26 -2.40
C TRP A 34 -2.67 33.95 -1.68
N LEU A 35 -2.32 34.01 -0.40
CA LEU A 35 -1.87 32.83 0.36
C LEU A 35 -2.98 31.75 0.52
N PRO A 36 -4.21 32.07 0.98
CA PRO A 36 -5.31 31.08 1.00
C PRO A 36 -5.68 30.54 -0.38
N ILE A 37 -5.60 31.36 -1.42
CA ILE A 37 -5.92 30.95 -2.80
C ILE A 37 -4.90 29.93 -3.30
N LEU A 38 -3.60 30.21 -3.08
CA LEU A 38 -2.53 29.28 -3.42
C LEU A 38 -2.72 27.96 -2.65
N ILE A 39 -3.02 28.00 -1.36
CA ILE A 39 -3.30 26.80 -0.56
C ILE A 39 -4.48 26.00 -1.16
N LEU A 40 -5.56 26.67 -1.56
CA LEU A 40 -6.73 26.01 -2.13
C LEU A 40 -6.42 25.36 -3.50
N ILE A 41 -5.58 26.02 -4.31
CA ILE A 41 -5.12 25.48 -5.60
C ILE A 41 -4.24 24.23 -5.41
N PHE A 42 -3.34 24.25 -4.42
CA PHE A 42 -2.41 23.15 -4.19
C PHE A 42 -3.01 22.02 -3.33
N ALA A 43 -4.04 22.27 -2.51
CA ALA A 43 -4.63 21.28 -1.61
C ALA A 43 -5.06 19.96 -2.29
N PRO A 44 -5.72 19.95 -3.47
CA PRO A 44 -6.04 18.71 -4.18
C PRO A 44 -4.79 17.91 -4.56
N THR A 45 -3.74 18.57 -5.05
CA THR A 45 -2.49 17.89 -5.44
C THR A 45 -1.79 17.25 -4.24
N LEU A 46 -1.71 17.96 -3.12
CA LEU A 46 -1.21 17.41 -1.85
C LEU A 46 -2.01 16.19 -1.41
N THR A 47 -3.34 16.24 -1.52
CA THR A 47 -4.22 15.14 -1.16
C THR A 47 -3.92 13.89 -1.99
N VAL A 48 -3.73 14.03 -3.30
CA VAL A 48 -3.36 12.91 -4.19
C VAL A 48 -2.01 12.31 -3.79
N PHE A 49 -1.01 13.14 -3.51
CA PHE A 49 0.30 12.65 -3.06
C PHE A 49 0.21 11.93 -1.72
N MET A 50 -0.57 12.44 -0.76
CA MET A 50 -0.81 11.75 0.51
C MET A 50 -1.52 10.41 0.31
N GLN A 51 -2.52 10.33 -0.57
CA GLN A 51 -3.22 9.08 -0.89
C GLN A 51 -2.26 8.04 -1.52
N LEU A 52 -1.41 8.47 -2.46
CA LEU A 52 -0.40 7.59 -3.06
C LEU A 52 0.64 7.11 -2.03
N ALA A 53 1.07 7.99 -1.11
CA ALA A 53 1.99 7.63 -0.04
C ALA A 53 1.35 6.63 0.93
N LEU A 54 0.11 6.88 1.36
CA LEU A 54 -0.64 5.98 2.24
C LEU A 54 -0.93 4.62 1.60
N SER A 55 -1.22 4.59 0.30
CA SER A 55 -1.43 3.34 -0.45
C SER A 55 -0.23 2.40 -0.32
N ARG A 56 1.00 2.92 -0.45
CA ARG A 56 2.22 2.11 -0.33
C ARG A 56 2.40 1.52 1.06
N THR A 57 2.17 2.30 2.11
CA THR A 57 2.27 1.79 3.48
C THR A 57 1.23 0.69 3.72
N ARG A 58 0.00 0.89 3.26
CA ARG A 58 -1.07 -0.12 3.40
C ARG A 58 -0.76 -1.41 2.63
N GLU A 59 -0.14 -1.33 1.45
CA GLU A 59 0.31 -2.51 0.70
C GLU A 59 1.38 -3.29 1.47
N PHE A 60 2.35 -2.60 2.09
CA PHE A 60 3.36 -3.27 2.91
C PHE A 60 2.78 -3.88 4.19
N ASP A 61 1.82 -3.20 4.82
CA ASP A 61 1.13 -3.73 6.00
C ASP A 61 0.32 -4.97 5.65
N ALA A 62 -0.36 -4.98 4.50
CA ALA A 62 -1.08 -6.14 3.98
C ALA A 62 -0.14 -7.32 3.68
N ASP A 63 1.04 -7.07 3.11
CA ASP A 63 2.07 -8.10 2.88
C ASP A 63 2.57 -8.71 4.20
N LEU A 64 2.78 -7.87 5.22
CA LEU A 64 3.18 -8.31 6.56
C LEU A 64 2.10 -9.16 7.22
N GLU A 65 0.84 -8.70 7.17
CA GLU A 65 -0.30 -9.43 7.70
C GLU A 65 -0.46 -10.80 7.00
N ALA A 66 -0.37 -10.83 5.67
CA ALA A 66 -0.43 -12.07 4.90
C ALA A 66 0.72 -13.03 5.25
N ALA A 67 1.94 -12.53 5.40
CA ALA A 67 3.08 -13.33 5.85
C ALA A 67 2.88 -13.87 7.27
N SER A 68 2.30 -13.07 8.18
CA SER A 68 2.01 -13.50 9.56
C SER A 68 0.92 -14.56 9.62
N LEU A 69 -0.11 -14.45 8.77
CA LEU A 69 -1.24 -15.38 8.73
C LEU A 69 -0.86 -16.71 8.09
N THR A 70 -0.03 -16.69 7.04
CA THR A 70 0.41 -17.89 6.30
C THR A 70 1.62 -18.56 6.93
N GLY A 71 2.45 -17.79 7.65
CA GLY A 71 3.72 -18.26 8.20
C GLY A 71 4.75 -18.65 7.12
N ASP A 72 4.56 -18.24 5.86
CA ASP A 72 5.46 -18.53 4.73
C ASP A 72 5.77 -17.25 3.91
N PRO A 73 6.62 -16.35 4.45
CA PRO A 73 7.05 -15.16 3.73
C PRO A 73 7.82 -15.47 2.43
N GLU A 74 8.55 -16.60 2.36
CA GLU A 74 9.28 -17.01 1.13
C GLU A 74 8.30 -17.44 0.03
N GLY A 75 7.28 -18.22 0.38
CA GLY A 75 6.22 -18.63 -0.53
C GLY A 75 5.46 -17.43 -1.09
N LEU A 76 5.15 -16.45 -0.23
CA LEU A 76 4.48 -15.22 -0.65
C LEU A 76 5.36 -14.40 -1.62
N ALA A 77 6.66 -14.28 -1.34
CA ALA A 77 7.61 -13.62 -2.24
C ALA A 77 7.71 -14.32 -3.62
N SER A 78 7.76 -15.66 -3.63
CA SER A 78 7.76 -16.48 -4.86
C SER A 78 6.46 -16.30 -5.66
N ALA A 79 5.32 -16.28 -4.98
CA ALA A 79 4.02 -16.06 -5.60
C ALA A 79 3.92 -14.67 -6.26
N LEU A 80 4.37 -13.61 -5.56
CA LEU A 80 4.43 -12.25 -6.09
C LEU A 80 5.30 -12.15 -7.35
N ALA A 81 6.51 -12.72 -7.30
CA ALA A 81 7.42 -12.75 -8.45
C ALA A 81 6.83 -13.53 -9.64
N LYS A 82 6.05 -14.59 -9.36
CA LYS A 82 5.32 -15.32 -10.41
C LYS A 82 4.22 -14.45 -11.02
N MET A 83 3.41 -13.77 -10.21
CA MET A 83 2.32 -12.91 -10.69
C MET A 83 2.83 -11.75 -11.55
N GLU A 84 3.93 -11.10 -11.16
CA GLU A 84 4.56 -10.03 -11.95
C GLU A 84 4.92 -10.50 -13.36
N ARG A 85 5.50 -11.71 -13.48
CA ARG A 85 5.87 -12.31 -14.77
C ARG A 85 4.66 -12.54 -15.67
N TYR A 86 3.50 -12.86 -15.10
CA TYR A 86 2.25 -13.04 -15.87
C TYR A 86 1.58 -11.70 -16.22
N GLN A 87 1.59 -10.73 -15.30
CA GLN A 87 1.05 -9.38 -15.54
C GLN A 87 1.81 -8.62 -16.64
N GLY A 88 3.10 -8.90 -16.83
CA GLY A 88 3.91 -8.32 -17.91
C GLY A 88 3.42 -8.60 -19.34
N GLY A 89 2.45 -9.51 -19.53
CA GLY A 89 1.79 -9.81 -20.80
C GLY A 89 2.74 -10.43 -21.83
N PHE A 90 2.50 -11.70 -22.18
CA PHE A 90 3.28 -12.41 -23.21
C PHE A 90 3.41 -11.60 -24.52
N LEU A 91 2.31 -10.97 -24.95
CA LEU A 91 2.28 -10.10 -26.12
C LEU A 91 3.19 -8.88 -25.98
N ARG A 92 3.16 -8.18 -24.84
CA ARG A 92 4.00 -6.99 -24.62
C ARG A 92 5.49 -7.36 -24.63
N ARG A 93 5.84 -8.55 -24.14
CA ARG A 93 7.21 -9.08 -24.16
C ARG A 93 7.71 -9.44 -25.56
N ILE A 94 6.81 -9.90 -26.44
CA ILE A 94 7.13 -10.20 -27.84
C ILE A 94 7.24 -8.92 -28.68
N PHE A 95 6.28 -8.01 -28.53
CA PHE A 95 6.21 -6.80 -29.35
C PHE A 95 7.14 -5.67 -28.88
N PHE A 96 7.52 -5.65 -27.60
CA PHE A 96 8.40 -4.63 -27.02
C PHE A 96 9.53 -5.26 -26.20
N PRO A 97 10.50 -5.94 -26.84
CA PRO A 97 11.66 -6.50 -26.14
C PRO A 97 12.48 -5.38 -25.50
N GLY A 98 12.74 -5.50 -24.19
CA GLY A 98 13.52 -4.51 -23.43
C GLY A 98 12.73 -3.36 -22.81
N HIS A 99 11.42 -3.28 -23.03
CA HIS A 99 10.57 -2.23 -22.46
C HIS A 99 10.24 -2.51 -20.98
N ARG A 100 11.20 -2.30 -20.08
CA ARG A 100 11.00 -2.36 -18.63
C ARG A 100 10.30 -1.07 -18.17
N ASN A 101 9.05 -1.23 -17.75
CA ASN A 101 8.14 -0.28 -17.08
C ASN A 101 8.60 1.19 -17.00
N PRO A 102 8.09 2.08 -17.88
CA PRO A 102 8.52 3.48 -17.98
C PRO A 102 7.94 4.40 -16.88
N HIS A 103 7.13 3.88 -15.96
CA HIS A 103 6.48 4.73 -14.97
C HIS A 103 7.43 5.01 -13.80
N PRO A 104 7.81 6.29 -13.55
CA PRO A 104 8.59 6.66 -12.38
C PRO A 104 7.84 6.21 -11.12
N SER A 105 8.57 5.62 -10.16
CA SER A 105 8.02 5.04 -8.93
C SER A 105 6.98 5.94 -8.27
N VAL A 106 7.16 7.26 -8.30
CA VAL A 106 6.32 8.30 -7.68
C VAL A 106 4.84 8.27 -8.13
N LEU A 107 4.53 7.86 -9.36
CA LEU A 107 3.17 7.89 -9.91
C LEU A 107 2.42 6.55 -9.86
N ARG A 108 3.03 5.51 -9.28
CA ARG A 108 2.38 4.20 -9.16
C ARG A 108 1.49 4.15 -7.92
N THR A 109 0.33 3.50 -8.06
CA THR A 109 -0.62 3.26 -6.98
C THR A 109 -0.15 2.17 -6.01
N HIS A 110 0.82 1.35 -6.42
CA HIS A 110 1.44 0.29 -5.62
C HIS A 110 2.97 0.40 -5.67
N PRO A 111 3.69 -0.03 -4.61
CA PRO A 111 5.15 -0.12 -4.65
C PRO A 111 5.63 -1.16 -5.67
N GLU A 112 6.89 -1.08 -6.07
CA GLU A 112 7.47 -2.05 -7.02
C GLU A 112 7.40 -3.46 -6.44
N THR A 113 7.14 -4.45 -7.30
CA THR A 113 7.08 -5.85 -6.87
C THR A 113 8.42 -6.30 -6.27
N GLU A 114 9.54 -5.81 -6.80
CA GLU A 114 10.88 -6.08 -6.28
C GLU A 114 11.06 -5.58 -4.83
N GLU A 115 10.55 -4.39 -4.49
CA GLU A 115 10.61 -3.84 -3.13
C GLU A 115 9.79 -4.70 -2.16
N ARG A 116 8.60 -5.14 -2.58
CA ARG A 116 7.74 -6.04 -1.79
C ARG A 116 8.40 -7.39 -1.54
N VAL A 117 8.95 -8.01 -2.59
CA VAL A 117 9.69 -9.29 -2.51
C VAL A 117 10.88 -9.17 -1.57
N LYS A 118 11.69 -8.11 -1.71
CA LYS A 118 12.84 -7.86 -0.84
C LYS A 118 12.42 -7.72 0.63
N ARG A 119 11.32 -7.01 0.90
CA ARG A 119 10.80 -6.82 2.25
C ARG A 119 10.29 -8.13 2.86
N LEU A 120 9.55 -8.94 2.10
CA LEU A 120 9.10 -10.26 2.55
C LEU A 120 10.27 -11.19 2.88
N LEU A 121 11.29 -11.24 2.03
CA LEU A 121 12.50 -12.02 2.29
C LEU A 121 13.24 -11.54 3.54
N SER A 122 13.24 -10.23 3.83
CA SER A 122 13.85 -9.70 5.07
C SER A 122 13.14 -10.15 6.36
N LEU A 123 11.89 -10.63 6.26
CA LEU A 123 11.17 -11.22 7.41
C LEU A 123 11.66 -12.63 7.74
N VAL A 124 12.20 -13.33 6.75
CA VAL A 124 12.80 -14.67 6.94
C VAL A 124 14.06 -14.57 7.80
N ASP A 125 14.90 -13.56 7.52
CA ASP A 125 16.13 -13.30 8.26
C ASP A 125 15.84 -12.86 9.71
N LYS A 126 14.75 -12.12 9.90
CA LYS A 126 14.19 -11.87 11.24
C LYS A 126 13.39 -13.07 11.70
N LYS A 127 14.05 -14.21 11.94
CA LYS A 127 13.44 -15.29 12.70
C LYS A 127 12.83 -14.66 13.96
N PRO A 128 11.50 -14.73 14.18
CA PRO A 128 10.97 -14.37 15.47
C PRO A 128 11.72 -15.23 16.47
N THR A 129 12.22 -14.62 17.54
CA THR A 129 12.67 -15.35 18.72
C THR A 129 11.61 -16.40 18.95
N GLN A 130 11.95 -17.67 18.68
CA GLN A 130 11.04 -18.77 18.90
C GLN A 130 10.87 -18.80 20.41
N ILE A 131 9.88 -18.07 20.93
CA ILE A 131 9.37 -18.35 22.25
C ILE A 131 8.91 -19.78 22.12
N PRO A 132 9.56 -20.73 22.83
CA PRO A 132 9.17 -22.12 22.76
C PRO A 132 7.67 -22.15 23.01
N ILE A 133 6.90 -22.68 22.07
CA ILE A 133 5.45 -22.81 22.24
C ILE A 133 5.16 -23.58 23.55
N GLN A 134 6.08 -24.47 23.95
CA GLN A 134 6.14 -25.11 25.26
C GLN A 134 6.07 -24.12 26.44
N SER A 135 6.82 -23.02 26.42
CA SER A 135 6.85 -22.04 27.52
C SER A 135 5.61 -21.15 27.59
N LEU A 136 4.81 -21.08 26.52
CA LEU A 136 3.49 -20.43 26.52
C LEU A 136 2.39 -21.37 27.02
N PHE A 137 2.59 -22.68 26.89
CA PHE A 137 1.70 -23.71 27.41
C PHE A 137 1.98 -24.08 28.88
N ASP A 138 3.22 -24.00 29.33
CA ASP A 138 3.60 -24.22 30.73
C ASP A 138 3.01 -23.15 31.67
N GLU A 139 2.76 -21.93 31.16
CA GLU A 139 2.18 -20.80 31.91
C GLU A 139 0.63 -20.76 31.87
N GLY A 140 -0.04 -21.67 31.15
CA GLY A 140 -1.50 -21.78 31.16
C GLY A 140 -2.29 -20.61 30.56
N VAL A 141 -1.64 -19.69 29.84
CA VAL A 141 -2.25 -18.38 29.49
C VAL A 141 -3.08 -18.39 28.20
N PHE A 142 -2.86 -19.27 27.21
CA PHE A 142 -3.61 -19.16 25.94
C PHE A 142 -3.69 -20.47 25.13
N GLY A 143 -4.87 -21.08 25.06
CA GLY A 143 -5.16 -22.16 24.11
C GLY A 143 -5.50 -21.60 22.73
N MET A 144 -4.56 -21.65 21.78
CA MET A 144 -4.86 -21.38 20.37
C MET A 144 -5.64 -22.56 19.76
N PRO A 145 -6.75 -22.34 19.05
CA PRO A 145 -7.48 -23.41 18.40
C PRO A 145 -6.62 -24.04 17.27
N LEU A 146 -6.39 -25.35 17.38
CA LEU A 146 -5.75 -26.19 16.37
C LEU A 146 -6.52 -26.07 15.04
N GLY A 147 -6.01 -25.31 14.08
CA GLY A 147 -6.67 -25.20 12.77
C GLY A 147 -5.97 -24.37 11.70
N LEU A 148 -5.07 -23.45 12.06
CA LEU A 148 -4.25 -22.72 11.09
C LEU A 148 -2.99 -23.54 10.78
N MET A 149 -3.15 -24.55 9.93
CA MET A 149 -2.07 -25.45 9.54
C MET A 149 -1.06 -24.68 8.67
N GLN A 150 0.09 -24.33 9.25
CA GLN A 150 1.20 -23.73 8.51
C GLN A 150 1.57 -24.67 7.34
N VAL A 151 1.64 -24.13 6.12
CA VAL A 151 1.96 -24.92 4.93
C VAL A 151 3.43 -25.33 5.00
N GLN A 152 3.72 -26.53 5.50
CA GLN A 152 5.09 -27.03 5.68
C GLN A 152 5.70 -27.64 4.41
N ARG A 153 4.91 -27.85 3.35
CA ARG A 153 5.38 -28.59 2.16
C ARG A 153 6.10 -27.67 1.19
N LYS A 154 7.22 -28.13 0.62
CA LYS A 154 7.88 -27.42 -0.48
C LYS A 154 7.05 -27.55 -1.76
N PRO A 155 6.85 -26.47 -2.53
CA PRO A 155 6.01 -26.51 -3.71
C PRO A 155 6.60 -27.47 -4.76
N ARG A 156 5.76 -28.31 -5.35
CA ARG A 156 6.15 -29.30 -6.37
C ARG A 156 5.57 -28.92 -7.73
N TRP A 157 6.31 -29.24 -8.78
CA TRP A 157 5.90 -28.97 -10.17
C TRP A 157 4.82 -29.98 -10.61
N ARG A 158 3.70 -29.49 -11.16
CA ARG A 158 2.62 -30.28 -11.79
C ARG A 158 2.26 -29.68 -13.15
N LEU A 159 1.54 -30.42 -14.00
CA LEU A 159 0.93 -29.89 -15.23
C LEU A 159 -0.08 -28.79 -14.84
N GLY A 160 0.33 -27.52 -15.00
CA GLY A 160 -0.40 -26.34 -14.52
C GLY A 160 0.42 -25.41 -13.59
N GLY A 161 1.62 -25.82 -13.17
CA GLY A 161 2.57 -24.98 -12.43
C GLY A 161 3.01 -25.55 -11.08
N LEU A 162 3.56 -24.69 -10.23
CA LEU A 162 3.95 -25.00 -8.84
C LEU A 162 2.72 -24.98 -7.91
N TRP A 163 2.52 -26.05 -7.15
CA TRP A 163 1.44 -26.23 -6.15
C TRP A 163 2.02 -26.73 -4.82
N TYR A 164 1.38 -26.37 -3.71
CA TYR A 164 1.71 -26.81 -2.34
C TYR A 164 0.95 -28.09 -1.94
#